data_AF-A0A811SAV7-F1
#
_entry.id   AF-A0A811SAV7-F1
#
_cell.length_a   1.000
_cell.length_b   1.000
_cell.length_c   1.000
_cell.angle_alpha   90.00
_cell.angle_beta   90.00
_cell.angle_gamma   90.00
#
_symmetry.space_group_name_H-M   'P 1'
#
loop_
_entity.id
_entity.type
_entity.pdbx_description
1 polymer ?
#
loop_
_entity_poly.entity_id
_entity_poly.type
_entity_poly.pdbx_seq_one_letter_code
_entity_poly.pdbx_strand_id
1 'polypeptide(L)' 'MFEGPEAPHGGDTLSFFGVHRMAAPESHIAIIGGTGKYEHAKGFSAIQTLHPGDEHTTDGVETLLQFNVHLI' A
#
# COMPACT_ATOMS: atom_id res chain seq x y z
N MET A 1 -32.66 17.54 10.11
CA MET A 1 -31.23 17.53 9.79
C MET A 1 -30.56 16.65 10.82
N PHE A 2 -30.15 15.45 10.41
CA PHE A 2 -29.25 14.62 11.20
C PHE A 2 -27.87 14.85 10.61
N GLU A 3 -27.02 15.62 11.30
CA GLU A 3 -25.58 15.54 11.08
C GLU A 3 -25.17 14.10 11.38
N GLY A 4 -24.70 13.37 10.36
CA GLY A 4 -24.04 12.10 10.58
C GLY A 4 -22.78 12.33 11.43
N PRO A 5 -22.25 11.31 12.14
CA PRO A 5 -21.02 11.46 12.87
C PRO A 5 -19.92 11.90 11.88
N GLU A 6 -19.44 13.12 12.07
CA GLU A 6 -18.30 13.71 11.40
C GLU A 6 -17.15 12.70 11.49
N ALA A 7 -16.91 11.93 10.42
CA ALA A 7 -15.71 11.12 10.33
C ALA A 7 -14.52 12.07 10.52
N PRO A 8 -13.54 11.76 11.39
CA PRO A 8 -12.45 12.67 11.69
C PRO A 8 -11.85 13.18 10.37
N HIS A 9 -11.87 14.51 10.23
CA HIS A 9 -11.40 15.23 9.06
C HIS A 9 -9.92 14.92 8.84
N GLY A 10 -9.64 13.97 7.95
CA GLY A 10 -8.31 13.52 7.57
C GLY A 10 -8.04 12.09 8.05
N GLY A 11 -8.22 11.12 7.16
CA GLY A 11 -7.77 9.75 7.43
C GLY A 11 -6.26 9.69 7.65
N ASP A 12 -5.81 8.75 8.48
CA ASP A 12 -4.39 8.43 8.61
C ASP A 12 -3.87 7.90 7.27
N THR A 13 -2.76 8.43 6.76
CA THR A 13 -2.15 7.97 5.50
C THR A 13 -0.73 7.48 5.70
N LEU A 14 -0.29 6.60 4.78
CA LEU A 14 1.10 6.18 4.64
C LEU A 14 1.55 6.45 3.20
N SER A 15 2.73 7.03 3.05
CA SER A 15 3.33 7.38 1.76
C SER A 15 4.45 6.41 1.42
N PHE A 16 4.38 5.83 0.23
CA PHE A 16 5.33 4.83 -0.27
C PHE A 16 6.09 5.37 -1.48
N PHE A 17 7.38 5.06 -1.61
CA PHE A 17 8.18 5.41 -2.77
C PHE A 17 9.16 4.30 -3.14
N GLY A 18 9.11 3.85 -4.39
CA GLY A 18 9.96 2.77 -4.91
C GLY A 18 9.44 2.17 -6.20
N VAL A 19 10.06 1.08 -6.64
CA VAL A 19 9.71 0.37 -7.87
C VAL A 19 9.12 -0.99 -7.51
N HIS A 20 7.88 -1.23 -7.92
CA HIS A 20 7.28 -2.56 -7.91
C HIS A 20 7.69 -3.31 -9.18
N ARG A 21 8.37 -4.45 -9.03
CA ARG A 21 8.77 -5.31 -10.15
C ARG A 21 7.81 -6.49 -10.21
N MET A 22 6.90 -6.49 -11.18
CA MET A 22 5.93 -7.57 -11.35
C MET A 22 6.57 -8.93 -11.67
N ALA A 23 7.78 -8.94 -12.25
CA ALA A 23 8.52 -10.18 -12.51
C ALA A 23 9.19 -10.77 -11.25
N ALA A 24 9.12 -10.08 -10.11
CA ALA A 24 9.64 -10.57 -8.84
C ALA A 24 8.48 -10.96 -7.91
N PRO A 25 8.59 -12.08 -7.17
CA PRO A 25 7.54 -12.53 -6.25
C PRO A 25 7.30 -11.54 -5.09
N GLU A 26 8.29 -10.70 -4.79
CA GLU A 26 8.20 -9.68 -3.75
C GLU A 26 9.01 -8.44 -4.14
N SER A 27 8.45 -7.26 -3.89
CA SER A 27 9.09 -5.95 -4.09
C SER A 27 9.13 -5.18 -2.78
N HIS A 28 10.32 -4.75 -2.37
CA HIS A 28 10.52 -3.91 -1.20
C HIS A 28 10.44 -2.42 -1.59
N ILE A 29 9.50 -1.68 -0.99
CA ILE A 29 9.25 -0.26 -1.25
C ILE A 29 9.44 0.53 0.05
N ALA A 30 10.10 1.70 -0.03
CA ALA A 30 10.34 2.53 1.15
C ALA A 30 9.06 3.25 1.59
N ILE A 31 8.89 3.39 2.90
CA ILE A 31 7.89 4.27 3.51
C ILE A 31 8.58 5.59 3.82
N ILE A 32 8.11 6.66 3.19
CA ILE A 32 8.75 7.98 3.24
C ILE A 32 8.01 8.98 4.14
N GLY A 33 6.84 8.61 4.66
CA GLY A 33 6.07 9.45 5.57
C GLY A 33 4.64 8.96 5.78
N GLY A 34 3.86 9.74 6.50
CA GLY A 34 2.44 9.50 6.75
C GLY A 34 1.77 10.71 7.41
N THR A 35 0.46 10.64 7.58
CA THR A 35 -0.36 11.65 8.27
C THR A 35 -1.11 11.03 9.44
N GLY A 36 -1.58 11.86 10.38
CA GLY A 36 -2.35 11.41 11.54
C GLY A 36 -1.49 10.56 12.48
N LYS A 37 -1.95 9.36 12.85
CA LYS A 37 -1.18 8.48 13.75
C LYS A 37 0.14 7.96 13.14
N TYR A 38 0.31 8.09 11.83
CA TYR A 38 1.52 7.71 11.10
C TYR A 38 2.37 8.93 10.74
N GLU A 39 2.18 10.06 11.40
CA GLU A 39 3.04 11.23 11.23
C GLU A 39 4.51 10.83 11.48
N HIS A 40 5.41 11.24 10.57
CA HIS A 40 6.81 10.84 10.56
C HIS A 40 7.09 9.33 10.43
N ALA A 41 6.13 8.53 9.97
CA ALA A 41 6.34 7.11 9.70
C ALA A 41 7.51 6.88 8.74
N LYS A 42 8.40 5.97 9.15
CA LYS A 42 9.53 5.48 8.35
C LYS A 42 9.52 3.97 8.37
N GLY A 43 10.14 3.37 7.35
CA GLY A 43 10.28 1.93 7.27
C GLY A 43 10.22 1.43 5.84
N PHE A 44 9.71 0.22 5.65
CA PHE A 44 9.56 -0.38 4.34
C PHE A 44 8.28 -1.22 4.27
N SER A 45 7.84 -1.48 3.05
CA SER A 45 6.71 -2.34 2.74
C SER A 45 7.14 -3.41 1.76
N ALA A 46 6.84 -4.67 2.07
CA ALA A 46 7.00 -5.78 1.14
C ALA A 46 5.69 -5.97 0.39
N ILE A 47 5.75 -5.83 -0.94
CA ILE A 47 4.61 -5.94 -1.85
C ILE A 47 4.71 -7.26 -2.60
N GLN A 48 3.69 -8.09 -2.50
CA GLN A 48 3.60 -9.37 -3.18
C GLN A 48 2.38 -9.39 -4.10
N THR A 49 2.54 -9.96 -5.29
CA THR A 49 1.42 -10.17 -6.22
C THR A 49 0.79 -11.52 -5.93
N LEU A 50 -0.49 -11.51 -5.55
CA LEU A 50 -1.28 -12.72 -5.32
C LEU A 50 -1.96 -13.09 -6.64
N HIS A 51 -1.35 -13.99 -7.40
CA HIS A 51 -1.87 -14.44 -8.69
C HIS A 51 -3.11 -15.35 -8.52
N PRO A 52 -4.22 -15.11 -9.23
CA PRO A 52 -5.28 -16.11 -9.42
C PRO A 52 -4.95 -17.17 -10.49
N GLY A 53 -3.82 -17.05 -11.20
CA GLY A 53 -3.38 -17.94 -12.28
C GLY A 53 -2.18 -17.33 -12.99
N ASP A 54 -1.42 -18.15 -13.73
CA ASP A 54 -0.12 -17.87 -14.38
C ASP A 54 -0.11 -16.71 -15.40
N GLU A 55 -0.48 -15.50 -15.03
CA GLU A 55 -0.37 -14.31 -15.87
C GLU A 55 0.64 -13.33 -15.28
N HIS A 56 1.80 -13.26 -15.94
CA HIS A 56 2.83 -12.23 -15.77
C HIS A 56 2.49 -10.93 -16.52
N THR A 57 1.27 -10.80 -17.03
CA THR A 57 0.83 -9.64 -17.80
C THR A 57 -0.47 -9.12 -17.21
N THR A 58 -0.49 -7.87 -16.76
CA THR A 58 -1.74 -7.15 -16.49
C THR A 58 -2.38 -6.74 -17.81
N ASP A 59 -2.78 -7.72 -18.63
CA ASP A 59 -3.41 -7.53 -19.96
C ASP A 59 -4.91 -7.15 -19.81
N GLY A 60 -5.24 -6.39 -18.76
CA GLY A 60 -6.61 -6.02 -18.39
C GLY A 60 -7.24 -6.92 -17.32
N VAL A 61 -6.47 -7.81 -16.69
CA VAL A 61 -6.93 -8.71 -15.62
C VAL A 61 -6.75 -8.07 -14.24
N GLU A 62 -7.72 -8.27 -13.36
CA GLU A 62 -7.66 -7.82 -11.96
C GLU A 62 -6.41 -8.37 -11.27
N THR A 63 -5.61 -7.49 -10.67
CA THR A 63 -4.39 -7.87 -9.95
C THR A 63 -4.57 -7.64 -8.47
N LEU A 64 -4.36 -8.68 -7.66
CA LEU A 64 -4.36 -8.58 -6.22
C LEU A 64 -2.93 -8.38 -5.70
N LEU A 65 -2.72 -7.32 -4.94
CA LEU A 65 -1.46 -7.00 -4.28
C LEU A 65 -1.63 -7.10 -2.77
N GLN A 66 -0.71 -7.81 -2.11
CA GLN A 66 -0.58 -7.83 -0.66
C GLN A 66 0.54 -6.88 -0.25
N PHE A 67 0.23 -5.98 0.70
CA PHE A 67 1.20 -5.05 1.27
C PHE A 67 1.47 -5.44 2.73
N ASN A 68 2.71 -5.82 3.04
CA ASN A 68 3.18 -6.06 4.41
C ASN A 68 4.00 -4.85 4.86
N VAL A 69 3.45 -4.05 5.77
CA VAL A 69 4.01 -2.75 6.19
C VAL A 69 4.81 -2.92 7.48
N HIS A 70 6.07 -2.51 7.47
CA HIS A 70 6.97 -2.54 8.62
C HIS A 70 7.42 -1.11 8.96
N LEU A 71 6.92 -0.57 10.07
CA LEU A 71 7.26 0.76 10.59
C LEU A 71 8.39 0.66 11.64
N ILE A 72 9.29 1.64 11.66
CA ILE A 72 10.42 1.76 12.61
C ILE A 72 10.32 3.01 13.48
#